data_AF-A0A1V5TIU3-F1
#
_entry.id   AF-A0A1V5TIU3-F1
#
_cell.length_a   1.000
_cell.length_b   1.000
_cell.length_c   1.000
_cell.angle_alpha   90.00
_cell.angle_beta   90.00
_cell.angle_gamma   90.00
#
_symmetry.space_group_name_H-M   'P 1'
#
loop_
_entity.id
_entity.type
_entity.pdbx_description
1 polymer ?
#
loop_
_entity_poly.entity_id
_entity_poly.type
_entity_poly.pdbx_seq_one_letter_code
_entity_poly.pdbx_strand_id
1 'polypeptide(L)'
;MKQIKILFIIFTGFFFYNCSSLTLKPAEFGWPIEAVLKIDNQGFVKEERHSVYFNTKELFLEEMQDSLSYAGKTLRLIRNNEGYYFMTSVDFKNVYIFSADKDSFVLEKKIQIDETGMPNPVFNQRSLFIELITNGKSYRLTSDGIQGGD
;
A
#
# COMPACT_ATOMS: atom_id res chain seq x y z
N MET A 1 5.00 52.41 -22.98
CA MET A 1 5.26 51.75 -21.67
C MET A 1 4.04 51.62 -20.75
N LYS A 2 2.89 52.28 -21.01
CA LYS A 2 1.68 52.21 -20.16
C LYS A 2 0.76 51.02 -20.52
N GLN A 3 0.69 50.66 -21.80
CA GLN A 3 -0.14 49.55 -22.32
C GLN A 3 0.39 48.15 -21.91
N ILE A 4 1.71 47.98 -21.79
CA ILE A 4 2.34 46.71 -21.35
C ILE A 4 2.05 46.40 -19.88
N LYS A 5 1.88 47.43 -19.03
CA LYS A 5 1.56 47.26 -17.60
C LYS A 5 0.11 46.79 -17.38
N ILE A 6 -0.82 47.12 -18.28
CA ILE A 6 -2.22 46.71 -18.20
C ILE A 6 -2.38 45.23 -18.58
N LEU A 7 -1.59 44.74 -19.54
CA LEU A 7 -1.59 43.32 -19.93
C LEU A 7 -1.11 42.40 -18.79
N PHE A 8 -0.16 42.87 -17.96
CA PHE A 8 0.35 42.12 -16.82
C PHE A 8 -0.65 41.98 -15.66
N ILE A 9 -1.57 42.94 -15.52
CA ILE A 9 -2.63 42.94 -14.49
C ILE A 9 -3.77 41.99 -14.86
N ILE A 10 -4.05 41.80 -16.15
CA ILE A 10 -5.08 40.85 -16.63
C ILE A 10 -4.56 39.41 -16.55
N PHE A 11 -3.26 39.17 -16.76
CA PHE A 11 -2.66 37.84 -16.69
C PHE A 11 -2.51 37.30 -15.25
N THR A 12 -2.49 38.19 -14.25
CA THR A 12 -2.38 37.81 -12.82
C THR A 12 -3.73 37.46 -12.18
N GLY A 13 -4.86 37.72 -12.86
CA GLY A 13 -6.21 37.45 -12.34
C GLY A 13 -6.75 36.03 -12.57
N PHE A 14 -6.06 35.17 -13.33
CA PHE A 14 -6.63 33.89 -13.80
C PHE A 14 -6.16 32.62 -13.06
N PHE A 15 -5.31 32.72 -12.04
CA PHE A 15 -4.61 31.54 -11.48
C PHE A 15 -5.06 31.03 -10.10
N PHE A 16 -6.20 31.47 -9.56
CA PHE A 16 -6.67 30.97 -8.25
C PHE A 16 -8.06 30.34 -8.31
N TYR A 17 -8.27 29.38 -9.21
CA TYR A 17 -9.33 28.39 -9.03
C TYR A 17 -8.87 27.38 -7.96
N ASN A 18 -9.05 27.72 -6.69
CA ASN A 18 -9.01 26.72 -5.61
C ASN A 18 -10.27 25.87 -5.74
N CYS A 19 -10.18 24.77 -6.50
CA CYS A 19 -11.20 23.72 -6.51
C CYS A 19 -11.16 23.05 -5.13
N SER A 20 -11.84 23.62 -4.15
CA SER A 20 -11.99 23.01 -2.82
C SER A 20 -12.97 21.85 -2.96
N SER A 21 -12.48 20.63 -2.80
CA SER A 21 -13.33 19.45 -2.69
C SER A 21 -13.83 19.32 -1.25
N LEU A 22 -15.11 18.98 -1.09
CA LEU A 22 -15.65 18.58 0.20
C LEU A 22 -14.89 17.35 0.70
N THR A 23 -14.29 17.46 1.88
CA THR A 23 -13.45 16.41 2.47
C THR A 23 -13.97 16.05 3.86
N LEU A 24 -14.22 14.76 4.10
CA LEU A 24 -14.64 14.23 5.41
C LEU A 24 -13.43 13.68 6.17
N LYS A 25 -13.22 14.13 7.41
CA LYS A 25 -12.11 13.69 8.28
C LYS A 25 -12.56 13.62 9.76
N PRO A 26 -12.05 12.66 10.55
CA PRO A 26 -11.24 11.53 10.13
C PRO A 26 -12.10 10.46 9.45
N ALA A 27 -11.52 9.75 8.49
CA ALA A 27 -12.08 8.53 7.94
C ALA A 27 -11.17 7.38 8.35
N GLU A 28 -11.75 6.31 8.87
CA GLU A 28 -11.01 5.11 9.29
C GLU A 28 -11.29 3.99 8.29
N PHE A 29 -10.30 3.67 7.47
CA PHE A 29 -10.42 2.66 6.42
C PHE A 29 -9.88 1.29 6.82
N GLY A 30 -9.42 1.17 8.07
CA GLY A 30 -8.66 0.03 8.54
C GLY A 30 -9.46 -1.27 8.53
N TRP A 31 -8.80 -2.36 8.16
CA TRP A 31 -9.38 -3.70 8.27
C TRP A 31 -9.12 -4.26 9.67
N PRO A 32 -10.12 -4.91 10.31
CA PRO A 32 -9.97 -5.42 11.67
C PRO A 32 -9.01 -6.61 11.76
N ILE A 33 -8.83 -7.35 10.66
CA ILE A 33 -7.98 -8.53 10.59
C ILE A 33 -7.33 -8.60 9.21
N GLU A 34 -6.13 -9.18 9.14
CA GLU A 34 -5.50 -9.48 7.86
C GLU A 34 -6.32 -10.48 7.03
N ALA A 35 -6.18 -10.37 5.72
CA ALA A 35 -6.61 -11.36 4.76
C ALA A 35 -5.42 -12.23 4.34
N VAL A 36 -5.57 -13.55 4.44
CA VAL A 36 -4.63 -14.54 3.91
C VAL A 36 -5.25 -15.15 2.67
N LEU A 37 -4.74 -14.74 1.50
CA LEU A 37 -5.34 -14.96 0.21
C LEU A 37 -4.61 -16.07 -0.55
N LYS A 38 -5.35 -17.08 -1.01
CA LYS A 38 -4.84 -18.06 -1.96
C LYS A 38 -4.72 -17.41 -3.32
N ILE A 39 -3.58 -17.62 -3.98
CA ILE A 39 -3.33 -17.16 -5.34
C ILE A 39 -3.77 -18.28 -6.29
N ASP A 40 -4.61 -17.94 -7.28
CA ASP A 40 -5.04 -18.92 -8.26
C ASP A 40 -3.97 -19.22 -9.33
N ASN A 41 -4.27 -20.17 -10.21
CA ASN A 41 -3.35 -20.59 -11.27
C ASN A 41 -3.04 -19.50 -12.32
N GLN A 42 -3.81 -18.40 -12.32
CA GLN A 42 -3.61 -17.25 -13.21
C GLN A 42 -2.88 -16.09 -12.50
N GLY A 43 -2.56 -16.24 -11.21
CA GLY A 43 -1.89 -15.24 -10.40
C GLY A 43 -2.84 -14.21 -9.79
N PHE A 44 -4.15 -14.47 -9.72
CA PHE A 44 -5.11 -13.56 -9.11
C PHE A 44 -5.41 -13.94 -7.66
N VAL A 45 -5.74 -12.92 -6.88
CA VAL A 45 -6.29 -13.04 -5.54
C VAL A 45 -7.65 -12.35 -5.47
N LYS A 46 -8.54 -12.88 -4.64
CA LYS A 46 -9.85 -12.29 -4.35
C LYS A 46 -10.06 -12.26 -2.84
N GLU A 47 -10.25 -11.07 -2.29
CA GLU A 47 -10.70 -10.86 -0.91
C GLU A 47 -12.18 -10.49 -0.95
N GLU A 48 -13.04 -11.38 -0.46
CA GLU A 48 -14.48 -11.25 -0.61
C GLU A 48 -15.11 -10.26 0.39
N ARG A 49 -14.53 -10.08 1.57
CA ARG A 49 -15.13 -9.25 2.63
C ARG A 49 -15.08 -7.77 2.31
N HIS A 50 -14.05 -7.33 1.61
CA HIS A 50 -13.73 -5.95 1.29
C HIS A 50 -13.66 -5.72 -0.22
N SER A 51 -14.12 -6.68 -1.03
CA SER A 51 -14.27 -6.57 -2.49
C SER A 51 -12.98 -6.20 -3.23
N VAL A 52 -11.86 -6.83 -2.87
CA VAL A 52 -10.56 -6.60 -3.52
C VAL A 52 -10.24 -7.76 -4.48
N TYR A 53 -9.87 -7.44 -5.72
CA TYR A 53 -9.47 -8.41 -6.74
C TYR A 53 -8.38 -7.84 -7.62
N PHE A 54 -7.24 -8.53 -7.72
CA PHE A 54 -6.09 -8.07 -8.51
C PHE A 54 -5.12 -9.21 -8.84
N ASN A 55 -4.21 -8.95 -9.78
CA ASN A 55 -3.15 -9.88 -10.17
C ASN A 55 -1.87 -9.62 -9.38
N THR A 56 -1.22 -10.67 -8.88
CA THR A 56 -0.04 -10.60 -8.03
C THR A 56 1.28 -10.82 -8.78
N LYS A 57 1.27 -11.12 -10.08
CA LYS A 57 2.48 -11.52 -10.83
C LYS A 57 3.58 -10.48 -10.76
N GLU A 58 3.25 -9.21 -10.97
CA GLU A 58 4.24 -8.11 -10.91
C GLU A 58 4.82 -7.95 -9.50
N LEU A 59 4.02 -8.17 -8.46
CA LEU A 59 4.51 -8.14 -7.07
C LEU A 59 5.52 -9.27 -6.80
N PHE A 60 5.23 -10.49 -7.28
CA PHE A 60 6.12 -11.64 -7.13
C PHE A 60 7.37 -11.52 -8.02
N LEU A 61 7.23 -10.96 -9.23
CA LEU A 61 8.36 -10.64 -10.09
C LEU A 61 9.29 -9.64 -9.41
N GLU A 62 8.75 -8.57 -8.84
CA GLU A 62 9.53 -7.53 -8.15
C GLU A 62 10.27 -8.09 -6.92
N GLU A 63 9.65 -8.99 -6.17
CA GLU A 63 10.23 -9.59 -4.96
C GLU A 63 11.25 -10.70 -5.28
N MET A 64 10.86 -11.65 -6.14
CA MET A 64 11.60 -12.90 -6.34
C MET A 64 12.40 -12.91 -7.64
N GLN A 65 12.26 -11.90 -8.49
CA GLN A 65 12.80 -11.86 -9.85
C GLN A 65 12.27 -13.02 -10.72
N ASP A 66 11.11 -13.59 -10.35
CA ASP A 66 10.43 -14.66 -11.06
C ASP A 66 8.91 -14.45 -11.02
N SER A 67 8.33 -14.21 -12.21
CA SER A 67 6.89 -13.99 -12.38
C SER A 67 6.02 -15.23 -12.10
N LEU A 68 6.59 -16.44 -11.96
CA LEU A 68 5.88 -17.68 -11.66
C LEU A 68 6.01 -18.12 -10.19
N SER A 69 6.80 -17.40 -9.40
CA SER A 69 7.06 -17.72 -7.99
C SER A 69 5.83 -17.61 -7.07
N TYR A 70 4.70 -17.09 -7.58
CA TYR A 70 3.42 -17.07 -6.88
C TYR A 70 2.76 -18.45 -6.72
N ALA A 71 3.15 -19.44 -7.53
CA ALA A 71 2.50 -20.74 -7.57
C ALA A 71 2.57 -21.45 -6.20
N GLY A 72 1.41 -21.81 -5.66
CA GLY A 72 1.30 -22.50 -4.37
C GLY A 72 1.55 -21.63 -3.14
N LYS A 73 1.76 -20.31 -3.31
CA LYS A 73 1.93 -19.35 -2.22
C LYS A 73 0.61 -18.67 -1.85
N THR A 74 0.63 -17.96 -0.73
CA THR A 74 -0.47 -17.14 -0.25
C THR A 74 -0.01 -15.70 -0.07
N LEU A 75 -0.83 -14.74 -0.48
CA LEU A 75 -0.58 -13.33 -0.20
C LEU A 75 -1.23 -12.93 1.13
N ARG A 76 -0.52 -12.18 1.96
CA ARG A 76 -1.06 -11.55 3.16
C ARG A 76 -1.31 -10.08 2.89
N LEU A 77 -2.49 -9.62 3.23
CA LEU A 77 -2.97 -8.27 2.94
C LEU A 77 -3.71 -7.69 4.14
N ILE A 78 -3.37 -6.46 4.53
CA ILE A 78 -4.14 -5.69 5.50
C ILE A 78 -4.21 -4.22 5.07
N ARG A 79 -5.28 -3.51 5.45
CA ARG A 79 -5.43 -2.07 5.20
C ARG A 79 -5.35 -1.29 6.51
N ASN A 80 -4.52 -0.26 6.57
CA ASN A 80 -4.42 0.60 7.75
C ASN A 80 -5.53 1.67 7.77
N ASN A 81 -5.61 2.45 8.86
CA ASN A 81 -6.65 3.46 9.05
C ASN A 81 -6.56 4.63 8.04
N GLU A 82 -5.36 4.94 7.56
CA GLU A 82 -5.11 5.94 6.51
C GLU A 82 -5.56 5.47 5.12
N GLY A 83 -5.82 4.16 4.96
CA GLY A 83 -6.30 3.57 3.73
C GLY A 83 -5.23 2.93 2.84
N TYR A 84 -3.98 2.83 3.31
CA TYR A 84 -2.89 2.11 2.65
C TYR A 84 -2.98 0.60 2.88
N TYR A 85 -2.55 -0.16 1.87
CA TYR A 85 -2.55 -1.61 1.85
C TYR A 85 -1.13 -2.14 2.05
N PHE A 86 -0.96 -3.02 3.02
CA PHE A 86 0.30 -3.67 3.36
C PHE A 86 0.23 -5.10 2.83
N MET A 87 1.17 -5.46 1.97
CA MET A 87 1.22 -6.75 1.30
C MET A 87 2.55 -7.45 1.54
N THR A 88 2.49 -8.75 1.84
CA THR A 88 3.68 -9.61 1.89
C THR A 88 3.30 -11.08 1.66
N SER A 89 4.28 -11.96 1.59
CA SER A 89 4.08 -13.41 1.52
C SER A 89 5.23 -14.11 2.26
N VAL A 90 5.08 -15.40 2.51
CA VAL A 90 6.20 -16.25 2.96
C VAL A 90 7.37 -16.10 1.98
N ASP A 91 8.58 -16.03 2.52
CA ASP A 91 9.87 -15.85 1.83
C ASP A 91 10.09 -14.45 1.25
N PHE A 92 9.13 -13.53 1.35
CA PHE A 92 9.36 -12.13 0.96
C PHE A 92 10.37 -11.49 1.90
N LYS A 93 11.30 -10.74 1.33
CA LYS A 93 12.23 -9.85 2.01
C LYS A 93 11.55 -8.55 2.43
N ASN A 94 10.51 -8.16 1.70
CA ASN A 94 9.86 -6.87 1.85
C ASN A 94 8.39 -6.95 2.27
N VAL A 95 7.93 -5.86 2.89
CA VAL A 95 6.52 -5.47 2.91
C VAL A 95 6.31 -4.36 1.89
N TYR A 96 5.30 -4.52 1.05
CA TYR A 96 4.92 -3.55 0.03
C TYR A 96 3.71 -2.76 0.50
N ILE A 97 3.80 -1.44 0.37
CA ILE A 97 2.75 -0.50 0.75
C ILE A 97 2.17 0.09 -0.53
N PHE A 98 0.88 -0.11 -0.71
CA PHE A 98 0.13 0.41 -1.84
C PHE A 98 -0.94 1.41 -1.40
N SER A 99 -1.18 2.43 -2.22
CA SER A 99 -2.42 3.20 -2.22
C SER A 99 -3.38 2.61 -3.27
N ALA A 100 -4.67 2.92 -3.15
CA ALA A 100 -5.65 2.59 -4.17
C ALA A 100 -5.89 3.81 -5.05
N ASP A 101 -5.78 3.63 -6.37
CA ASP A 101 -6.24 4.57 -7.38
C ASP A 101 -7.36 3.91 -8.20
N LYS A 102 -7.90 4.61 -9.19
CA LYS A 102 -8.91 4.09 -10.09
C LYS A 102 -8.45 2.77 -10.69
N ASP A 103 -9.19 1.71 -10.34
CA ASP A 103 -8.98 0.33 -10.81
C ASP A 103 -7.54 -0.20 -10.65
N SER A 104 -6.78 0.33 -9.68
CA SER A 104 -5.37 -0.04 -9.54
C SER A 104 -4.81 0.14 -8.13
N PHE A 105 -3.73 -0.60 -7.84
CA PHE A 105 -2.85 -0.37 -6.71
C PHE A 105 -1.59 0.36 -7.19
N VAL A 106 -1.24 1.45 -6.51
CA VAL A 106 -0.03 2.23 -6.79
C VAL A 106 0.97 2.00 -5.68
N LEU A 107 2.18 1.56 -6.03
CA LEU A 107 3.24 1.30 -5.06
C LEU A 107 3.72 2.62 -4.47
N GLU A 108 3.57 2.76 -3.16
CA GLU A 108 4.01 3.94 -2.41
C GLU A 108 5.39 3.70 -1.79
N LYS A 109 5.59 2.50 -1.24
CA LYS A 109 6.81 2.17 -0.51
C LYS A 109 7.10 0.68 -0.50
N LYS A 110 8.38 0.36 -0.52
CA LYS A 110 8.92 -0.96 -0.20
C LYS A 110 9.69 -0.86 1.11
N ILE A 111 9.32 -1.66 2.10
CA ILE A 111 10.02 -1.75 3.38
C ILE A 111 10.74 -3.09 3.42
N GLN A 112 12.07 -3.06 3.38
CA GLN A 112 12.88 -4.26 3.58
C GLN A 112 12.85 -4.66 5.06
N ILE A 113 12.49 -5.91 5.33
CA ILE A 113 12.40 -6.48 6.68
C ILE A 113 13.51 -7.49 6.93
N ASP A 114 13.75 -8.38 5.97
CA ASP A 114 14.72 -9.47 6.07
C ASP A 114 15.45 -9.66 4.74
N GLU A 115 16.78 -9.78 4.74
CA GLU A 115 17.57 -9.94 3.51
C GLU A 115 17.42 -11.32 2.85
N THR A 116 17.03 -12.31 3.65
CA THR A 116 16.95 -13.73 3.28
C THR A 116 15.52 -14.20 3.03
N GLY A 117 14.54 -13.50 3.58
CA GLY A 117 13.11 -13.77 3.42
C GLY A 117 12.43 -14.04 4.76
N MET A 118 11.19 -13.59 4.89
CA MET A 118 10.41 -13.69 6.13
C MET A 118 9.74 -15.06 6.25
N PRO A 119 10.01 -15.83 7.33
CA PRO A 119 9.26 -17.04 7.64
C PRO A 119 7.94 -16.68 8.34
N ASN A 120 6.83 -17.17 7.80
CA ASN A 120 5.49 -17.03 8.41
C ASN A 120 5.15 -15.60 8.87
N PRO A 121 5.26 -14.57 8.00
CA PRO A 121 4.89 -13.20 8.37
C PRO A 121 3.41 -13.14 8.78
N VAL A 122 3.04 -12.30 9.75
CA VAL A 122 1.63 -12.08 10.15
C VAL A 122 1.44 -10.60 10.44
N PHE A 123 0.34 -10.02 9.94
CA PHE A 123 -0.05 -8.65 10.26
C PHE A 123 -1.12 -8.59 11.35
N ASN A 124 -0.96 -7.63 12.27
CA ASN A 124 -2.01 -7.22 13.21
C ASN A 124 -2.31 -5.73 13.07
N GLN A 125 -3.60 -5.39 13.06
CA GLN A 125 -4.02 -4.00 13.12
C GLN A 125 -3.73 -3.41 14.51
N ARG A 126 -3.14 -2.21 14.53
CA ARG A 126 -3.10 -1.32 15.71
C ARG A 126 -3.62 0.05 15.30
N SER A 127 -3.94 0.90 16.28
CA SER A 127 -4.56 2.20 16.01
C SER A 127 -3.68 3.13 15.16
N LEU A 128 -2.36 3.06 15.33
CA LEU A 128 -1.40 3.98 14.70
C LEU A 128 -0.43 3.30 13.71
N PHE A 129 -0.40 1.98 13.66
CA PHE A 129 0.53 1.23 12.83
C PHE A 129 -0.01 -0.18 12.52
N ILE A 130 0.58 -0.82 11.51
CA ILE A 130 0.45 -2.26 11.30
C ILE A 130 1.59 -2.94 12.03
N GLU A 131 1.28 -3.86 12.92
CA GLU A 131 2.29 -4.73 13.50
C GLU A 131 2.56 -5.89 12.55
N LEU A 132 3.82 -6.07 12.14
CA LEU A 132 4.28 -7.26 11.46
C LEU A 132 5.04 -8.13 12.46
N ILE A 133 4.65 -9.40 12.56
CA ILE A 133 5.39 -10.41 13.33
C ILE A 133 5.98 -11.42 12.36
N THR A 134 7.29 -11.67 12.47
CA THR A 134 8.01 -12.67 11.68
C THR A 134 9.27 -13.10 12.39
N ASN A 135 9.66 -14.37 12.28
CA ASN A 135 10.88 -14.91 12.91
C ASN A 135 11.05 -14.55 14.41
N GLY A 136 9.94 -14.50 15.16
CA GLY A 136 9.94 -14.13 16.58
C GLY A 136 10.22 -12.65 16.87
N LYS A 137 10.29 -11.78 15.85
CA LYS A 137 10.44 -10.32 15.98
C LYS A 137 9.15 -9.60 15.63
N SER A 138 8.92 -8.46 16.27
CA SER A 138 7.82 -7.54 15.94
C SER A 138 8.34 -6.24 15.31
N TYR A 139 7.63 -5.75 14.29
CA TYR A 139 7.93 -4.51 13.58
C TYR A 139 6.66 -3.64 13.53
N ARG A 140 6.82 -2.34 13.80
CA ARG A 140 5.74 -1.34 13.72
C ARG A 140 5.84 -0.60 12.39
N LEU A 141 4.93 -0.90 11.48
CA LEU A 141 4.92 -0.38 10.12
C LEU A 141 3.88 0.73 9.94
N THR A 142 4.29 1.85 9.34
CA THR A 142 3.41 2.91 8.86
C THR A 142 3.63 3.13 7.37
N SER A 143 2.81 3.98 6.75
CA SER A 143 3.01 4.46 5.38
C SER A 143 4.41 5.08 5.17
N ASP A 144 4.99 5.64 6.23
CA ASP A 144 6.34 6.24 6.20
C ASP A 144 7.49 5.23 6.34
N GLY A 145 7.24 4.03 6.88
CA GLY A 145 8.29 3.03 7.10
C GLY A 145 8.19 2.32 8.45
N ILE A 146 9.32 1.83 8.96
CA ILE A 146 9.44 1.21 10.28
C ILE A 146 9.55 2.31 11.34
N GLN A 147 8.65 2.31 12.32
CA GLN A 147 8.60 3.28 13.43
C GLN A 147 9.05 2.68 14.77
N GLY A 148 9.52 1.44 14.77
CA GLY A 148 9.99 0.71 15.95
C GLY A 148 9.72 -0.77 15.83
N GLY A 149 10.12 -1.52 16.86
CA GLY A 149 10.06 -2.97 16.87
C GLY A 149 10.95 -3.51 17.97
N ASP A 150 10.91 -4.83 18.14
CA ASP A 150 11.81 -5.56 19.05
C ASP A 150 13.25 -5.61 18.53
#